data_AF-A0A963JCJ8-F1
#
_entry.id   AF-A0A963JCJ8-F1
#
_cell.length_a   1.000
_cell.length_b   1.000
_cell.length_c   1.000
_cell.angle_alpha   90.00
_cell.angle_beta   90.00
_cell.angle_gamma   90.00
#
_symmetry.space_group_name_H-M   'P 1'
#
loop_
_entity.id
_entity.type
_entity.pdbx_description
1 polymer ?
#
loop_
_entity_poly.entity_id
_entity_poly.type
_entity_poly.pdbx_seq_one_letter_code
_entity_poly.pdbx_strand_id
1 'polypeptide(L)'
;RAQTEAQVLQQAEQELQLPGLQCVQTVVERRATFACTPGLVRPAARIAPGLWACGDYVAGPYPATLEGAVRSGQAAAAGLQDAIE
;
A
#
# COMPACT_ATOMS: atom_id res chain seq x y z
N ARG A 1 -5.11 -17.67 11.11
CA ARG A 1 -4.27 -16.83 11.99
C ARG A 1 -3.38 -17.70 12.87
N ALA A 2 -3.89 -18.41 13.88
CA ALA A 2 -3.06 -19.24 14.77
C ALA A 2 -2.21 -20.28 14.02
N GLN A 3 -2.80 -20.97 13.03
CA GLN A 3 -2.04 -21.89 12.17
C GLN A 3 -0.91 -21.19 11.40
N THR A 4 -1.21 -20.05 10.76
CA THR A 4 -0.24 -19.25 10.02
C THR A 4 0.90 -18.78 10.93
N GLU A 5 0.58 -18.36 12.15
CA GLU A 5 1.56 -17.92 13.14
C GLU A 5 2.49 -19.08 13.55
N ALA A 6 1.93 -20.26 13.85
CA ALA A 6 2.71 -21.45 14.15
C ALA A 6 3.61 -21.87 12.98
N GLN A 7 3.09 -21.79 11.75
CA GLN A 7 3.87 -22.10 10.54
C GLN A 7 5.02 -21.10 10.31
N VAL A 8 4.80 -19.81 10.54
CA VAL A 8 5.85 -18.78 10.42
C VAL A 8 6.94 -18.98 11.49
N LEU A 9 6.56 -19.29 12.73
CA LEU A 9 7.53 -19.59 13.79
C LEU A 9 8.35 -20.85 13.48
N GLN A 10 7.68 -21.92 13.02
CA GLN A 10 8.36 -23.15 12.60
C GLN A 10 9.32 -22.90 11.42
N GLN A 11 8.91 -22.12 10.43
CA GLN A 11 9.74 -21.77 9.28
C GLN A 11 10.96 -20.94 9.70
N ALA A 12 10.79 -19.97 10.61
CA ALA A 12 11.90 -19.16 11.12
C ALA A 12 12.93 -20.02 11.88
N GLU A 13 12.48 -21.01 12.65
CA GLU A 13 13.38 -21.96 13.30
C GLU A 13 14.17 -22.80 12.29
N GLN A 14 13.50 -23.35 11.27
CA GLN A 14 14.11 -24.25 10.30
C GLN A 14 15.05 -23.54 9.31
N GLU A 15 14.60 -22.42 8.74
CA GLU A 15 15.29 -21.74 7.64
C GLU A 15 16.26 -20.67 8.13
N LEU A 16 15.97 -20.03 9.27
CA LEU A 16 16.77 -18.94 9.81
C LEU A 16 17.52 -19.32 11.09
N GLN A 17 17.32 -20.54 11.63
CA GLN A 17 17.97 -21.03 12.84
C GLN A 17 17.72 -20.12 14.06
N LEU A 18 16.50 -19.58 14.15
CA LEU A 18 16.05 -18.72 15.25
C LEU A 18 15.08 -19.48 16.17
N PRO A 19 15.56 -20.36 17.07
CA PRO A 19 14.69 -21.09 17.98
C PRO A 19 14.14 -20.18 19.08
N GLY A 20 12.99 -20.54 19.63
CA GLY A 20 12.41 -19.87 20.80
C GLY A 20 11.84 -18.47 20.54
N LEU A 21 11.62 -18.09 19.28
CA LEU A 21 10.90 -16.87 18.94
C LEU A 21 9.49 -16.90 19.53
N GLN A 22 9.08 -15.77 20.12
CA GLN A 22 7.73 -15.57 20.63
C GLN A 22 7.01 -14.56 19.74
N CYS A 23 5.84 -14.95 19.23
CA CYS A 23 4.99 -14.00 18.52
C CYS A 23 4.45 -12.96 19.50
N VAL A 24 4.77 -11.69 19.27
CA VAL A 24 4.22 -10.56 20.04
C VAL A 24 2.84 -10.20 19.50
N GLN A 25 2.71 -10.07 18.18
CA GLN A 25 1.47 -9.67 17.53
C GLN A 25 1.44 -10.12 16.06
N THR A 26 0.35 -10.78 15.67
CA THR A 26 0.02 -11.02 14.26
C THR A 26 -1.03 -10.01 13.79
N VAL A 27 -0.67 -9.17 12.82
CA VAL A 27 -1.56 -8.23 12.11
C VAL A 27 -1.90 -8.78 10.73
N VAL A 28 -3.18 -8.79 10.37
CA VAL A 28 -3.65 -9.23 9.05
C VAL A 28 -4.55 -8.13 8.48
N GLU A 29 -4.06 -7.41 7.48
CA GLU A 29 -4.85 -6.42 6.74
C GLU A 29 -4.92 -6.82 5.27
N ARG A 30 -6.11 -7.20 4.81
CA ARG A 30 -6.32 -7.70 3.44
C ARG A 30 -6.60 -6.57 2.44
N ARG A 31 -6.86 -5.36 2.94
CA ARG A 31 -7.22 -4.16 2.18
C ARG A 31 -6.23 -3.02 2.39
N ALA A 32 -5.00 -3.35 2.78
CA ALA A 32 -3.93 -2.37 2.99
C ALA A 32 -3.57 -1.65 1.68
N THR A 33 -3.75 -2.33 0.56
CA THR A 33 -3.52 -1.82 -0.79
C THR A 33 -4.72 -2.18 -1.67
N PHE A 34 -4.82 -1.58 -2.86
CA PHE A 34 -5.78 -2.01 -3.87
C PHE A 34 -5.54 -3.48 -4.28
N ALA A 35 -6.60 -4.15 -4.76
CA ALA A 35 -6.50 -5.53 -5.22
C ALA A 35 -5.64 -5.60 -6.49
N CYS A 36 -4.57 -6.41 -6.49
CA CYS A 36 -3.68 -6.58 -7.64
C CYS A 36 -4.31 -7.45 -8.75
N THR A 37 -5.49 -7.07 -9.24
CA THR A 37 -6.16 -7.76 -10.35
C THR A 37 -5.63 -7.24 -11.69
N PRO A 38 -5.31 -8.13 -12.65
CA PRO A 38 -4.92 -7.71 -13.98
C PRO A 38 -5.94 -6.75 -14.61
N GLY A 39 -5.46 -5.66 -15.22
CA GLY A 39 -6.32 -4.67 -15.87
C GLY A 39 -7.14 -3.80 -14.91
N LEU A 40 -6.84 -3.78 -13.61
CA LEU A 40 -7.52 -2.88 -12.67
C LEU A 40 -7.43 -1.42 -13.14
N VAL A 41 -8.58 -0.78 -13.32
CA VAL A 41 -8.68 0.65 -13.60
C VAL A 41 -8.73 1.40 -12.28
N ARG A 42 -7.72 2.25 -12.05
CA ARG A 42 -7.68 3.14 -10.88
C ARG A 42 -8.32 4.50 -11.20
N PRO A 43 -9.03 5.14 -10.25
CA PRO A 43 -9.65 6.45 -10.47
C PRO A 43 -8.64 7.58 -10.74
N ALA A 44 -9.08 8.62 -11.43
CA ALA A 44 -8.27 9.82 -11.66
C ALA A 44 -8.06 10.65 -10.37
N ALA A 45 -7.00 11.46 -10.35
CA ALA A 45 -6.62 12.25 -9.18
C ALA A 45 -7.53 13.46 -8.91
N ARG A 46 -8.01 14.16 -9.95
CA ARG A 46 -8.88 15.33 -9.78
C ARG A 46 -10.30 14.89 -9.42
N ILE A 47 -10.80 15.31 -8.27
CA ILE A 47 -12.16 14.98 -7.82
C ILE A 47 -13.12 16.14 -8.08
N ALA A 48 -12.76 17.34 -7.63
CA ALA A 48 -13.59 18.55 -7.71
C ALA A 48 -12.72 19.81 -7.68
N PRO A 49 -13.26 21.03 -7.93
CA PRO A 49 -12.51 22.26 -7.74
C PRO A 49 -11.92 22.34 -6.33
N GLY A 50 -10.61 22.57 -6.23
CA GLY A 50 -9.89 22.60 -4.94
C GLY A 50 -9.73 21.24 -4.26
N LEU A 51 -10.10 20.12 -4.88
CA LEU A 51 -10.02 18.77 -4.29
C LEU A 51 -9.35 17.76 -5.21
N TRP A 52 -8.21 17.23 -4.74
CA TRP A 52 -7.41 16.23 -5.42
C TRP A 52 -7.13 15.03 -4.50
N ALA A 53 -7.19 13.83 -5.07
CA ALA A 53 -6.76 12.60 -4.42
C ALA A 53 -5.29 12.31 -4.73
N CYS A 54 -4.61 11.69 -3.76
CA CYS A 54 -3.31 11.07 -3.95
C CYS A 54 -3.25 9.72 -3.22
N GLY A 55 -2.27 8.90 -3.58
CA GLY A 55 -2.04 7.59 -3.00
C GLY A 55 -1.98 6.48 -4.06
N ASP A 56 -1.74 5.27 -3.60
CA ASP A 56 -1.62 4.07 -4.44
C ASP A 56 -2.94 3.67 -5.12
N TYR A 57 -4.09 4.07 -4.56
CA TYR A 57 -5.39 3.85 -5.15
C TYR A 57 -5.68 4.75 -6.36
N VAL A 58 -4.92 5.85 -6.52
CA VAL A 58 -5.08 6.80 -7.63
C VAL A 58 -4.33 6.31 -8.86
N ALA A 59 -4.86 6.59 -10.05
CA ALA A 59 -4.22 6.27 -11.32
C ALA A 59 -2.79 6.85 -11.37
N GLY A 60 -1.84 5.97 -11.68
CA GLY A 60 -0.42 6.31 -11.76
C GLY A 60 0.37 5.19 -12.44
N PRO A 61 1.65 5.46 -12.79
CA PRO A 61 2.46 4.50 -13.53
C PRO A 61 3.06 3.39 -12.64
N TYR A 62 3.07 3.57 -11.32
CA TYR A 62 3.63 2.61 -10.37
C TYR A 62 2.56 1.76 -9.68
N PRO A 63 2.87 0.51 -9.26
CA PRO A 63 2.03 -0.25 -8.32
C PRO A 63 2.01 0.44 -6.94
N ALA A 64 1.44 -0.20 -5.91
CA ALA A 64 1.38 0.34 -4.55
C ALA A 64 2.76 0.40 -3.87
N THR A 65 3.59 1.36 -4.29
CA THR A 65 4.94 1.60 -3.75
C THR A 65 5.03 2.95 -3.05
N LEU A 66 6.04 3.11 -2.19
CA LEU A 66 6.30 4.38 -1.50
C LEU A 66 6.64 5.49 -2.50
N GLU A 67 7.39 5.21 -3.56
CA GLU A 67 7.71 6.16 -4.62
C GLU A 67 6.45 6.58 -5.39
N GLY A 68 5.56 5.63 -5.67
CA GLY A 68 4.26 5.89 -6.28
C GLY A 68 3.41 6.83 -5.42
N ALA A 69 3.36 6.59 -4.11
CA ALA A 69 2.65 7.44 -3.16
C ALA A 69 3.21 8.87 -3.11
N VAL A 70 4.54 9.02 -3.02
CA VAL A 70 5.20 10.35 -3.01
C VAL A 70 4.93 11.12 -4.30
N ARG A 71 5.11 10.46 -5.45
CA ARG A 71 4.84 11.07 -6.77
C ARG A 71 3.37 11.47 -6.94
N SER A 72 2.46 10.61 -6.50
CA SER A 72 1.02 10.89 -6.51
C SER A 72 0.69 12.13 -5.66
N GLY A 73 1.30 12.26 -4.47
CA GLY A 73 1.16 13.43 -3.61
C GLY A 73 1.67 14.72 -4.25
N GLN A 74 2.85 14.68 -4.87
CA GLN A 74 3.42 15.82 -5.59
C GLN A 74 2.53 16.26 -6.75
N ALA A 75 1.99 15.32 -7.52
CA ALA A 75 1.07 15.62 -8.63
C ALA A 75 -0.23 16.26 -8.15
N ALA A 76 -0.79 15.81 -7.02
CA ALA A 76 -1.98 16.41 -6.43
C ALA A 76 -1.71 17.85 -5.95
N ALA A 77 -0.54 18.11 -5.34
CA ALA A 77 -0.14 19.45 -4.93
C ALA A 77 0.02 20.41 -6.13
N ALA A 78 0.72 19.97 -7.19
CA ALA A 78 0.88 20.76 -8.40
C ALA A 78 -0.48 21.07 -9.06
N GLY A 79 -1.35 20.06 -9.22
CA GLY A 79 -2.68 20.26 -9.80
C GLY A 79 -3.60 21.15 -8.96
N LEU A 80 -3.39 21.22 -7.64
CA LEU A 80 -4.08 22.16 -6.77
C LEU A 80 -3.56 23.60 -6.96
N GLN A 81 -2.25 23.78 -7.10
CA GLN A 81 -1.64 25.10 -7.36
C GLN A 81 -2.13 25.69 -8.68
N ASP A 82 -2.09 24.90 -9.77
CA ASP A 82 -2.58 25.32 -11.10
C ASP A 82 -4.07 25.69 -11.11
N ALA A 83 -4.85 25.21 -10.13
CA ALA A 83 -6.28 25.51 -10.03
C ALA A 83 -6.59 26.77 -9.19
N ILE A 84 -5.59 27.31 -8.48
CA ILE A 84 -5.71 28.50 -7.62
C ILE A 84 -5.11 29.74 -8.31
N GLU A 85 -4.18 29.55 -9.25
CA GLU A 85 -3.65 30.59 -10.16
C GLU A 85 -4.62 30.87 -11.33
#